data_AF-A0A7S3PMB5-F1
#
_entry.id   AF-A0A7S3PMB5-F1
#
_cell.length_a   1.000
_cell.length_b   1.000
_cell.length_c   1.000
_cell.angle_alpha   90.00
_cell.angle_beta   90.00
_cell.angle_gamma   90.00
#
_symmetry.space_group_name_H-M   'P 1'
#
loop_
_entity.id
_entity.type
_entity.pdbx_description
1 polymer ?
#
loop_
_entity_poly.entity_id
_entity_poly.type
_entity_poly.pdbx_seq_one_letter_code
_entity_poly.pdbx_strand_id
1 'polypeptide(L)'
;MENEARPIDTLKNTTNKGYYAFWRGGTMPRGLYHFRIQMMKKYSTNEKIHIGSGHSPDYPKELANSRFCLYVPGHVPQRWSGALGNIIKSGCLIMIVNDCTVRPFHDLLPWDMFSASLSEEEFLGANGEGLVEDFATKKLVSIRNNYTKYRKHLMYNLPPKKGDALDMIIESLRLREQQIENKNIYEAEQRKCKEMIDAKRLSVGHDCSILTDEEKDNCKYGYWIHDYQHPPRQHGTHLKINELFPN
;
A
#
# COMPACT_ATOMS: atom_id res chain seq x y z
N MET A 1 -9.91 23.43 -6.36
CA MET A 1 -9.95 22.52 -7.53
C MET A 1 -10.47 21.18 -7.04
N GLU A 2 -11.63 20.78 -7.54
CA GLU A 2 -12.44 19.68 -7.03
C GLU A 2 -11.64 18.37 -6.90
N ASN A 3 -11.61 17.89 -5.67
CA ASN A 3 -10.87 16.72 -5.21
C ASN A 3 -11.70 15.45 -5.40
N GLU A 4 -12.51 15.38 -6.45
CA GLU A 4 -13.43 14.27 -6.65
C GLU A 4 -12.66 13.00 -7.01
N ALA A 5 -12.95 11.93 -6.29
CA ALA A 5 -12.40 10.62 -6.58
C ALA A 5 -12.85 10.19 -7.97
N ARG A 6 -11.95 9.53 -8.72
CA ARG A 6 -12.24 9.09 -10.08
C ARG A 6 -13.55 8.25 -10.10
N PRO A 7 -14.55 8.64 -10.91
CA PRO A 7 -15.81 7.91 -11.01
C PRO A 7 -15.57 6.47 -11.48
N ILE A 8 -16.31 5.53 -10.88
CA ILE A 8 -16.22 4.11 -11.19
C ILE A 8 -16.38 3.83 -12.70
N ASP A 9 -17.20 4.61 -13.40
CA ASP A 9 -17.44 4.44 -14.84
C ASP A 9 -16.21 4.71 -15.73
N THR A 10 -15.25 5.51 -15.26
CA THR A 10 -14.00 5.76 -15.99
C THR A 10 -12.98 4.62 -15.86
N LEU A 11 -13.25 3.60 -15.03
CA LEU A 11 -12.44 2.39 -14.90
C LEU A 11 -12.60 1.43 -16.10
N LYS A 12 -13.60 1.67 -16.96
CA LYS A 12 -14.00 0.77 -18.05
C LYS A 12 -13.01 0.73 -19.22
N ASN A 13 -12.12 1.73 -19.39
CA ASN A 13 -11.26 1.86 -20.58
C ASN A 13 -9.75 1.74 -20.26
N THR A 14 -9.32 0.54 -19.89
CA THR A 14 -8.01 0.25 -19.25
C THR A 14 -7.12 -0.69 -20.06
N THR A 15 -7.62 -1.23 -21.18
CA THR A 15 -6.86 -2.11 -22.07
C THR A 15 -5.75 -1.37 -22.83
N ASN A 16 -5.92 -0.06 -23.08
CA ASN A 16 -4.93 0.82 -23.75
C ASN A 16 -4.00 1.60 -22.80
N LYS A 17 -3.88 1.17 -21.55
CA LYS A 17 -2.96 1.78 -20.58
C LYS A 17 -1.50 1.39 -20.84
N GLY A 18 -0.60 2.36 -20.72
CA GLY A 18 0.81 2.24 -21.12
C GLY A 18 1.64 1.24 -20.29
N TYR A 19 1.36 1.11 -19.00
CA TYR A 19 2.12 0.21 -18.09
C TYR A 19 1.24 -0.90 -17.51
N TYR A 20 1.81 -2.09 -17.33
CA TYR A 20 1.17 -3.20 -16.62
C TYR A 20 1.13 -2.93 -15.12
N ALA A 21 2.23 -2.42 -14.57
CA ALA A 21 2.32 -2.04 -13.17
C ALA A 21 3.10 -0.73 -13.01
N PHE A 22 2.75 0.03 -11.97
CA PHE A 22 3.43 1.27 -11.63
C PHE A 22 3.68 1.39 -10.13
N TRP A 23 4.85 1.93 -9.79
CA TRP A 23 5.16 2.39 -8.45
C TRP A 23 5.97 3.68 -8.50
N ARG A 24 5.71 4.57 -7.54
CA ARG A 24 6.62 5.68 -7.25
C ARG A 24 6.69 5.93 -5.75
N GLY A 25 7.90 6.12 -5.24
CA GLY A 25 8.07 6.42 -3.82
C GLY A 25 9.52 6.63 -3.39
N GLY A 26 9.70 6.90 -2.10
CA GLY A 26 11.02 7.00 -1.51
C GLY A 26 11.69 5.63 -1.40
N THR A 27 12.91 5.55 -1.92
CA THR A 27 13.88 4.47 -1.73
C THR A 27 14.77 4.79 -0.54
N MET A 28 14.17 5.27 0.55
CA MET A 28 14.93 5.66 1.73
C MET A 28 15.58 4.40 2.34
N PRO A 29 16.90 4.37 2.53
CA PRO A 29 17.59 3.31 3.28
C PRO A 29 17.29 3.36 4.79
N ARG A 30 16.38 4.23 5.24
CA ARG A 30 15.94 4.31 6.64
C ARG A 30 15.06 3.11 6.99
N GLY A 31 15.68 1.99 7.28
CA GLY A 31 15.01 0.78 7.76
C GLY A 31 15.23 -0.45 6.90
N LEU A 32 14.96 -1.57 7.53
CA LEU A 32 15.30 -2.97 7.20
C LEU A 32 14.58 -3.55 5.96
N TYR A 33 14.21 -2.72 4.98
CA TYR A 33 13.39 -3.14 3.84
C TYR A 33 14.05 -2.82 2.50
N HIS A 34 15.09 -3.59 2.18
CA HIS A 34 15.85 -3.53 0.92
C HIS A 34 15.02 -3.82 -0.33
N PHE A 35 13.81 -4.37 -0.18
CA PHE A 35 12.90 -4.70 -1.28
C PHE A 35 12.73 -3.55 -2.29
N ARG A 36 12.52 -2.30 -1.83
CA ARG A 36 12.34 -1.15 -2.73
C ARG A 36 13.59 -0.86 -3.55
N ILE A 37 14.77 -1.05 -2.96
CA ILE A 37 16.05 -0.84 -3.64
C ILE A 37 16.27 -1.95 -4.68
N GLN A 38 16.01 -3.21 -4.30
CA GLN A 38 16.12 -4.36 -5.21
C GLN A 38 15.12 -4.24 -6.39
N MET A 39 13.87 -3.87 -6.09
CA MET A 39 12.85 -3.58 -7.09
C MET A 39 13.30 -2.46 -8.05
N MET A 40 13.83 -1.35 -7.54
CA MET A 40 14.34 -0.26 -8.38
C MET A 40 15.51 -0.72 -9.25
N LYS A 41 16.48 -1.45 -8.68
CA LYS A 41 17.63 -1.99 -9.44
C LYS A 41 17.17 -2.91 -10.56
N LYS A 42 16.15 -3.73 -10.31
CA LYS A 42 15.62 -4.70 -11.28
C LYS A 42 14.75 -4.08 -12.37
N TYR A 43 13.89 -3.12 -12.02
CA TYR A 43 12.82 -2.64 -12.89
C TYR A 43 12.94 -1.18 -13.35
N SER A 44 14.00 -0.45 -12.98
CA SER A 44 14.18 0.96 -13.37
C SER A 44 14.17 1.21 -14.88
N THR A 45 14.63 0.26 -15.68
CA THR A 45 14.65 0.32 -17.15
C THR A 45 13.57 -0.54 -17.80
N ASN A 46 12.60 -1.06 -17.03
CA ASN A 46 11.57 -1.94 -17.57
C ASN A 46 10.47 -1.13 -18.26
N GLU A 47 10.07 -1.55 -19.47
CA GLU A 47 9.06 -0.85 -20.26
C GLU A 47 7.62 -1.12 -19.78
N LYS A 48 7.36 -2.29 -19.20
CA LYS A 48 6.01 -2.71 -18.76
C LYS A 48 5.74 -2.40 -17.29
N ILE A 49 6.78 -2.45 -16.45
CA ILE A 49 6.72 -2.20 -15.01
C ILE A 49 7.46 -0.90 -14.73
N HIS A 50 6.70 0.20 -14.64
CA HIS A 50 7.28 1.52 -14.46
C HIS A 50 7.52 1.82 -12.98
N ILE A 51 8.79 1.90 -12.57
CA ILE A 51 9.19 2.20 -11.20
C ILE A 51 9.94 3.53 -11.16
N GLY A 52 9.44 4.49 -10.38
CA GLY A 52 10.06 5.80 -10.17
C GLY A 52 10.40 6.08 -8.71
N SER A 53 11.30 7.05 -8.49
CA SER A 53 11.62 7.56 -7.15
C SER A 53 11.04 8.96 -6.92
N GLY A 54 10.90 9.33 -5.65
CA GLY A 54 10.56 10.70 -5.23
C GLY A 54 9.14 11.16 -5.51
N HIS A 55 8.90 12.47 -5.36
CA HIS A 55 7.62 13.11 -5.65
C HIS A 55 7.51 13.44 -7.15
N SER A 56 6.32 13.25 -7.71
CA SER A 56 5.99 13.60 -9.10
C SER A 56 4.72 14.45 -9.13
N PRO A 57 4.71 15.60 -9.83
CA PRO A 57 3.50 16.39 -10.02
C PRO A 57 2.46 15.63 -10.87
N ASP A 58 2.91 14.69 -11.71
CA ASP A 58 2.05 13.87 -12.56
C ASP A 58 1.61 12.57 -11.87
N TYR A 59 1.93 12.35 -10.59
CA TYR A 59 1.62 11.13 -9.86
C TYR A 59 0.15 10.66 -10.00
N PRO A 60 -0.88 11.54 -9.94
CA PRO A 60 -2.26 11.12 -10.20
C PRO A 60 -2.49 10.58 -11.62
N LYS A 61 -1.81 11.16 -12.62
CA LYS A 61 -1.87 10.69 -14.01
C LYS A 61 -1.11 9.38 -14.19
N GLU A 62 0.05 9.23 -13.56
CA GLU A 62 0.83 7.99 -13.59
C GLU A 62 0.04 6.80 -13.01
N LEU A 63 -0.61 7.00 -11.85
CA LEU A 63 -1.54 6.03 -11.27
C LEU A 63 -2.70 5.72 -12.23
N ALA A 64 -3.28 6.78 -12.81
CA ALA A 64 -4.38 6.66 -13.75
C ALA A 64 -4.03 5.90 -15.04
N ASN A 65 -2.79 6.02 -15.52
CA ASN A 65 -2.31 5.45 -16.78
C ASN A 65 -1.78 4.02 -16.64
N SER A 66 -1.84 3.45 -15.44
CA SER A 66 -1.33 2.11 -15.14
C SER A 66 -2.46 1.11 -14.96
N ARG A 67 -2.27 -0.14 -15.40
CA ARG A 67 -3.26 -1.21 -15.21
C ARG A 67 -3.36 -1.58 -13.74
N PHE A 68 -2.21 -1.86 -13.13
CA PHE A 68 -2.04 -2.03 -11.69
C PHE A 68 -1.13 -0.95 -11.10
N CYS A 69 -1.37 -0.63 -9.83
CA CYS A 69 -0.49 0.18 -9.01
C CYS A 69 0.02 -0.68 -7.87
N LEU A 70 1.35 -0.74 -7.76
CA LEU A 70 2.03 -1.57 -6.79
C LEU A 70 1.88 -0.93 -5.41
N TYR A 71 1.41 -1.73 -4.47
CA TYR A 71 1.42 -1.43 -3.05
C TYR A 71 2.51 -2.29 -2.39
N VAL A 72 3.66 -1.66 -2.14
CA VAL A 72 4.87 -2.32 -1.63
C VAL A 72 5.15 -1.91 -0.19
N PRO A 73 5.78 -2.77 0.63
CA PRO A 73 6.13 -2.48 2.02
C PRO A 73 6.96 -1.20 2.14
N GLY A 74 6.77 -0.49 3.25
CA GLY A 74 7.56 0.68 3.63
C GLY A 74 8.25 0.48 4.97
N HIS A 75 8.52 1.57 5.68
CA HIS A 75 9.15 1.53 7.01
C HIS A 75 8.39 0.69 8.04
N VAL A 76 7.07 0.62 7.90
CA VAL A 76 6.19 -0.19 8.75
C VAL A 76 5.42 -1.16 7.85
N PRO A 77 6.07 -2.24 7.39
CA PRO A 77 5.56 -3.15 6.34
C PRO A 77 4.24 -3.83 6.71
N GLN A 78 3.98 -4.03 8.01
CA GLN A 78 2.73 -4.60 8.52
C GLN A 78 1.53 -3.64 8.48
N ARG A 79 1.76 -2.33 8.26
CA ARG A 79 0.70 -1.31 8.27
C ARG A 79 0.39 -0.83 6.86
N TRP A 80 -0.88 -0.48 6.64
CA TRP A 80 -1.27 0.26 5.47
C TRP A 80 -0.75 1.71 5.56
N SER A 81 -0.39 2.29 4.42
CA SER A 81 0.15 3.65 4.33
C SER A 81 -0.76 4.56 3.48
N GLY A 82 -0.54 5.88 3.56
CA GLY A 82 -1.27 6.84 2.74
C GLY A 82 -1.17 6.60 1.23
N ALA A 83 -0.15 5.88 0.76
CA ALA A 83 -0.02 5.48 -0.64
C ALA A 83 -1.21 4.62 -1.11
N LEU A 84 -1.72 3.74 -0.25
CA LEU A 84 -2.90 2.92 -0.54
C LEU A 84 -4.13 3.79 -0.82
N GLY A 85 -4.32 4.86 -0.03
CA GLY A 85 -5.40 5.82 -0.22
C GLY A 85 -5.32 6.54 -1.58
N ASN A 86 -4.13 6.92 -2.02
CA ASN A 86 -3.92 7.53 -3.33
C ASN A 86 -4.25 6.56 -4.48
N ILE A 87 -3.82 5.30 -4.37
CA ILE A 87 -4.15 4.24 -5.34
C ILE A 87 -5.67 4.06 -5.41
N ILE A 88 -6.34 3.90 -4.26
CA ILE A 88 -7.79 3.76 -4.18
C ILE A 88 -8.49 4.98 -4.80
N LYS A 89 -8.10 6.20 -4.42
CA LYS A 89 -8.70 7.44 -4.93
C LYS A 89 -8.54 7.58 -6.45
N SER A 90 -7.37 7.21 -6.99
CA SER A 90 -7.11 7.23 -8.44
C SER A 90 -7.93 6.21 -9.22
N GLY A 91 -8.45 5.17 -8.55
CA GLY A 91 -9.15 4.07 -9.19
C GLY A 91 -8.23 3.05 -9.88
N CYS A 92 -6.91 3.18 -9.72
CA CYS A 92 -5.97 2.17 -10.19
C CYS A 92 -6.21 0.84 -9.46
N LEU A 93 -6.06 -0.29 -10.16
CA LEU A 93 -6.20 -1.62 -9.56
C LEU A 93 -5.00 -1.87 -8.64
N ILE A 94 -5.24 -2.53 -7.51
CA ILE A 94 -4.22 -2.72 -6.48
C ILE A 94 -3.48 -4.02 -6.77
N MET A 95 -2.15 -3.97 -6.81
CA MET A 95 -1.29 -5.14 -6.74
C MET A 95 -0.42 -5.02 -5.49
N ILE A 96 -0.68 -5.89 -4.52
CA ILE A 96 0.05 -5.93 -3.26
C ILE A 96 1.29 -6.79 -3.48
N VAL A 97 2.46 -6.21 -3.27
CA VAL A 97 3.73 -6.94 -3.32
C VAL A 97 4.34 -6.87 -1.93
N ASN A 98 4.00 -7.83 -1.09
CA ASN A 98 4.45 -7.92 0.29
C ASN A 98 4.18 -9.34 0.79
N ASP A 99 5.08 -9.88 1.59
CA ASP A 99 4.90 -11.19 2.21
C ASP A 99 3.91 -11.16 3.37
N CYS A 100 3.74 -10.00 4.03
CA CYS A 100 2.68 -9.83 5.01
C CYS A 100 2.24 -8.37 5.23
N THR A 101 0.93 -8.12 5.13
CA THR A 101 0.30 -6.86 5.57
C THR A 101 -1.11 -7.13 6.05
N VAL A 102 -1.50 -6.55 7.19
CA VAL A 102 -2.90 -6.52 7.59
C VAL A 102 -3.64 -5.46 6.79
N ARG A 103 -4.56 -5.92 5.92
CA ARG A 103 -5.30 -5.06 5.00
C ARG A 103 -6.43 -4.32 5.72
N PRO A 104 -6.78 -3.07 5.33
CA PRO A 104 -7.94 -2.38 5.88
C PRO A 104 -9.20 -3.23 5.75
N PHE A 105 -9.93 -3.39 6.85
CA PHE A 105 -11.17 -4.16 6.89
C PHE A 105 -11.03 -5.61 6.38
N HIS A 106 -9.90 -6.28 6.62
CA HIS A 106 -9.67 -7.65 6.14
C HIS A 106 -10.75 -8.64 6.61
N ASP A 107 -11.35 -8.43 7.78
CA ASP A 107 -12.46 -9.24 8.31
C ASP A 107 -13.78 -9.05 7.54
N LEU A 108 -13.91 -7.95 6.80
CA LEU A 108 -15.14 -7.55 6.11
C LEU A 108 -15.02 -7.65 4.59
N LEU A 109 -13.81 -7.46 4.05
CA LEU A 109 -13.57 -7.32 2.62
C LEU A 109 -12.72 -8.46 2.08
N PRO A 110 -13.19 -9.17 1.02
CA PRO A 110 -12.46 -10.26 0.41
C PRO A 110 -11.38 -9.71 -0.54
N TRP A 111 -10.27 -9.21 0.03
CA TRP A 111 -9.21 -8.54 -0.73
C TRP A 111 -8.66 -9.36 -1.91
N ASP A 112 -8.60 -10.69 -1.78
CA ASP A 112 -8.09 -11.57 -2.84
C ASP A 112 -9.01 -11.62 -4.07
N MET A 113 -10.26 -11.16 -3.95
CA MET A 113 -11.16 -11.07 -5.10
C MET A 113 -10.92 -9.80 -5.94
N PHE A 114 -10.44 -8.71 -5.33
CA PHE A 114 -10.36 -7.40 -5.98
C PHE A 114 -8.97 -6.77 -6.05
N SER A 115 -7.96 -7.47 -5.54
CA SER A 115 -6.56 -7.08 -5.65
C SER A 115 -5.73 -8.25 -6.18
N ALA A 116 -4.61 -7.94 -6.82
CA ALA A 116 -3.56 -8.91 -7.09
C ALA A 116 -2.61 -8.97 -5.89
N SER A 117 -2.03 -10.13 -5.61
CA SER A 117 -1.04 -10.32 -4.56
C SER A 117 0.13 -11.13 -5.09
N LEU A 118 1.33 -10.70 -4.75
CA LEU A 118 2.59 -11.40 -5.01
C LEU A 118 3.47 -11.31 -3.76
N SER A 119 4.20 -12.38 -3.47
CA SER A 119 5.28 -12.33 -2.50
C SER A 119 6.43 -11.48 -3.04
N GLU A 120 7.29 -11.00 -2.15
CA GLU A 120 8.48 -10.24 -2.53
C GLU A 120 9.42 -11.08 -3.39
N GLU A 121 9.52 -12.37 -3.06
CA GLU A 121 10.30 -13.36 -3.81
C GLU A 121 9.72 -13.62 -5.20
N GLU A 122 8.41 -13.78 -5.34
CA GLU A 122 7.74 -13.98 -6.64
C GLU A 122 7.98 -12.78 -7.56
N PHE A 123 7.86 -11.57 -7.01
CA PHE A 123 8.05 -10.34 -7.77
C PHE A 123 9.52 -10.12 -8.14
N LEU A 124 10.47 -10.38 -7.24
CA LEU A 124 11.90 -10.22 -7.53
C LEU A 124 12.53 -11.44 -8.21
N GLY A 125 11.85 -12.57 -8.27
CA GLY A 125 12.29 -13.80 -8.95
C GLY A 125 12.33 -13.67 -10.47
N ALA A 126 12.94 -14.66 -11.13
CA ALA A 126 13.18 -14.63 -12.58
C ALA A 126 11.91 -14.39 -13.42
N ASN A 127 10.75 -14.89 -12.97
CA ASN A 127 9.48 -14.77 -13.67
C ASN A 127 8.57 -13.63 -13.16
N GLY A 128 9.07 -12.69 -12.35
CA GLY A 128 8.25 -11.63 -11.76
C GLY A 128 7.51 -10.76 -12.78
N GLU A 129 8.14 -10.43 -13.91
CA GLU A 129 7.47 -9.69 -14.99
C GLU A 129 6.33 -10.49 -15.62
N GLY A 130 6.53 -11.78 -15.87
CA GLY A 130 5.51 -12.67 -16.45
C GLY A 130 4.30 -12.82 -15.53
N LEU A 131 4.51 -12.88 -14.21
CA LEU A 131 3.42 -12.88 -13.23
C LEU A 131 2.62 -11.57 -13.28
N VAL A 132 3.29 -10.43 -13.33
CA VAL A 132 2.62 -9.12 -13.47
C VAL A 132 1.83 -9.03 -14.77
N GLU A 133 2.41 -9.51 -15.87
CA GLU A 133 1.76 -9.57 -17.18
C GLU A 133 0.52 -10.47 -17.16
N ASP A 134 0.59 -11.64 -16.52
CA ASP A 134 -0.53 -12.57 -16.36
C ASP A 134 -1.70 -11.92 -15.58
N PHE A 135 -1.39 -11.18 -14.52
CA PHE A 135 -2.42 -10.37 -13.84
C PHE A 135 -2.97 -9.26 -14.75
N ALA A 136 -2.09 -8.57 -15.46
CA ALA A 136 -2.41 -7.46 -16.35
C ALA A 136 -3.16 -7.86 -17.63
N THR A 137 -3.24 -9.14 -17.95
CA THR A 137 -3.89 -9.67 -19.16
C THR A 137 -5.01 -10.64 -18.81
N LYS A 138 -4.68 -11.80 -18.24
CA LYS A 138 -5.61 -12.91 -17.99
C LYS A 138 -6.60 -12.63 -16.86
N LYS A 139 -6.12 -12.06 -15.75
CA LYS A 139 -6.96 -11.82 -14.54
C LYS A 139 -7.56 -10.42 -14.47
N LEU A 140 -7.16 -9.51 -15.37
CA LEU A 140 -7.45 -8.09 -15.29
C LEU A 140 -8.95 -7.78 -15.20
N VAL A 141 -9.76 -8.41 -16.06
CA VAL A 141 -11.21 -8.13 -16.15
C VAL A 141 -11.93 -8.57 -14.88
N SER A 142 -11.63 -9.76 -14.37
CA SER A 142 -12.22 -10.29 -13.15
C SER A 142 -11.91 -9.39 -11.94
N ILE A 143 -10.62 -9.05 -11.74
CA ILE A 143 -10.18 -8.18 -10.66
C ILE A 143 -10.84 -6.80 -10.77
N ARG A 144 -10.93 -6.23 -11.98
CA ARG A 144 -11.58 -4.93 -12.20
C ARG A 144 -13.06 -4.92 -11.82
N ASN A 145 -13.79 -5.96 -12.19
CA ASN A 145 -15.22 -6.06 -11.89
C ASN A 145 -15.45 -6.14 -10.39
N ASN A 146 -14.66 -6.95 -9.69
CA ASN A 146 -14.69 -7.02 -8.23
C ASN A 146 -14.25 -5.70 -7.60
N TYR A 147 -13.18 -5.08 -8.09
CA TYR A 147 -12.70 -3.80 -7.58
C TYR A 147 -13.74 -2.70 -7.70
N THR A 148 -14.44 -2.63 -8.82
CA THR A 148 -15.59 -1.72 -9.00
C THR A 148 -16.65 -1.91 -7.91
N LYS A 149 -16.97 -3.16 -7.55
CA LYS A 149 -17.94 -3.49 -6.49
C LYS A 149 -17.42 -3.11 -5.09
N TYR A 150 -16.17 -3.43 -4.78
CA TYR A 150 -15.64 -3.33 -3.42
C TYR A 150 -14.98 -1.98 -3.09
N ARG A 151 -14.47 -1.25 -4.08
CA ARG A 151 -13.73 0.01 -3.87
C ARG A 151 -14.50 1.05 -3.06
N LYS A 152 -15.82 1.13 -3.20
CA LYS A 152 -16.67 2.07 -2.45
C LYS A 152 -16.52 1.90 -0.92
N HIS A 153 -16.31 0.68 -0.45
CA HIS A 153 -16.10 0.34 0.96
C HIS A 153 -14.75 0.85 1.50
N LEU A 154 -13.85 1.28 0.62
CA LEU A 154 -12.54 1.83 0.95
C LEU A 154 -12.47 3.36 0.75
N MET A 155 -13.59 3.99 0.38
CA MET A 155 -13.67 5.43 0.14
C MET A 155 -14.40 6.14 1.25
N TYR A 156 -13.84 7.25 1.72
CA TYR A 156 -14.50 8.17 2.63
C TYR A 156 -15.29 9.20 1.80
N ASN A 157 -16.61 9.27 1.97
CA ASN A 157 -17.44 10.26 1.30
C ASN A 157 -17.88 11.36 2.29
N LEU A 158 -18.10 12.57 1.75
CA LEU A 158 -18.75 13.65 2.46
C LEU A 158 -19.88 14.20 1.57
N PRO A 159 -21.17 14.05 1.96
CA PRO A 159 -21.65 13.31 3.13
C PRO A 159 -21.36 11.79 3.04
N PRO A 160 -21.32 11.07 4.17
CA PRO A 160 -21.14 9.62 4.17
C PRO A 160 -22.19 8.92 3.31
N LYS A 161 -21.78 7.85 2.62
CA LYS A 161 -22.66 7.03 1.78
C LYS A 161 -22.79 5.64 2.38
N LYS A 162 -23.98 5.03 2.23
CA LYS A 162 -24.22 3.66 2.69
C LYS A 162 -23.20 2.68 2.10
N GLY A 163 -22.56 1.91 2.97
CA GLY A 163 -21.50 0.97 2.67
C GLY A 163 -20.18 1.62 2.28
N ASP A 164 -19.90 2.86 2.69
CA ASP A 164 -18.58 3.44 2.47
C ASP A 164 -17.57 3.09 3.58
N ALA A 165 -16.40 3.70 3.58
CA ALA A 165 -15.37 3.41 4.57
C ALA A 165 -15.79 3.73 6.02
N LEU A 166 -16.71 4.67 6.24
CA LEU A 166 -17.22 4.97 7.58
C LEU A 166 -18.05 3.79 8.11
N ASP A 167 -18.95 3.26 7.27
CA ASP A 167 -19.74 2.07 7.62
C ASP A 167 -18.83 0.86 7.89
N MET A 168 -17.74 0.70 7.12
CA MET A 168 -16.77 -0.38 7.36
C MET A 168 -16.02 -0.23 8.69
N ILE A 169 -15.71 1.01 9.11
CA ILE A 169 -15.11 1.25 10.42
C ILE A 169 -16.07 0.83 11.52
N ILE A 170 -17.32 1.28 11.46
CA ILE A 170 -18.36 0.97 12.46
C ILE A 170 -18.54 -0.54 12.57
N GLU A 171 -18.69 -1.23 11.43
CA GLU A 171 -18.89 -2.68 11.45
C GLU A 171 -17.64 -3.44 11.92
N SER A 172 -16.43 -2.96 11.56
CA SER A 172 -15.19 -3.57 12.05
C SER A 172 -15.03 -3.40 13.56
N LEU A 173 -15.43 -2.26 14.13
CA LEU A 173 -15.44 -2.05 15.57
C LEU A 173 -16.45 -2.97 16.27
N ARG A 174 -17.65 -3.11 15.70
CA ARG A 174 -18.68 -4.02 16.21
C ARG A 174 -18.20 -5.48 16.25
N LEU A 175 -17.54 -5.94 15.19
CA LEU A 175 -16.95 -7.28 15.17
C LEU A 175 -15.85 -7.45 16.21
N ARG A 176 -14.99 -6.45 16.40
CA ARG A 176 -13.94 -6.50 17.41
C ARG A 176 -14.49 -6.53 18.83
N GLU A 177 -15.53 -5.75 19.11
CA GLU A 177 -16.24 -5.79 20.38
C GLU A 177 -16.74 -7.21 20.70
N GLN A 178 -17.35 -7.89 19.73
CA GLN A 178 -17.79 -9.28 19.86
C GLN A 178 -16.62 -10.28 20.03
N GLN A 179 -15.48 -9.99 19.42
CA GLN A 179 -14.28 -10.84 19.50
C GLN A 179 -13.49 -10.65 20.79
N ILE A 180 -13.65 -9.54 21.52
CA ILE A 180 -13.02 -9.36 22.85
C ILE A 180 -13.46 -10.48 23.82
N GLU A 181 -14.65 -11.04 23.61
CA GLU A 181 -15.18 -12.17 24.38
C GLU A 181 -14.61 -13.54 23.93
N ASN A 182 -14.04 -13.64 22.72
CA ASN A 182 -13.51 -14.86 22.10
C ASN A 182 -12.05 -14.68 21.64
N LYS A 183 -11.09 -15.04 22.51
CA LYS A 183 -9.62 -14.89 22.36
C LYS A 183 -9.09 -14.70 20.91
N ASN A 184 -8.42 -13.56 20.75
CA ASN A 184 -8.05 -12.77 19.57
C ASN A 184 -7.40 -13.49 18.36
N ILE A 185 -8.20 -13.71 17.31
CA ILE A 185 -7.72 -14.05 15.95
C ILE A 185 -6.92 -12.89 15.33
N TYR A 186 -7.35 -11.64 15.54
CA TYR A 186 -6.70 -10.44 14.99
C TYR A 186 -5.26 -10.26 15.51
N GLU A 187 -5.06 -10.40 16.82
CA GLU A 187 -3.73 -10.35 17.42
C GLU A 187 -2.85 -11.51 16.92
N ALA A 188 -3.44 -12.67 16.62
CA ALA A 188 -2.70 -13.79 16.08
C ALA A 188 -2.19 -13.52 14.66
N GLU A 189 -2.99 -12.94 13.76
CA GLU A 189 -2.54 -12.55 12.42
C GLU A 189 -1.49 -11.43 12.46
N GLN A 190 -1.71 -10.41 13.29
CA GLN A 190 -0.72 -9.35 13.49
C GLN A 190 0.59 -9.88 14.07
N ARG A 191 0.51 -10.81 15.02
CA ARG A 191 1.68 -11.46 15.63
C ARG A 191 2.43 -12.31 14.61
N LYS A 192 1.73 -13.14 13.82
CA LYS A 192 2.34 -13.91 12.71
C LYS A 192 3.05 -12.99 11.72
N CYS A 193 2.40 -11.90 11.34
CA CYS A 193 2.98 -10.89 10.45
C CYS A 193 4.25 -10.28 11.02
N LYS A 194 4.19 -9.91 12.30
CA LYS A 194 5.33 -9.37 13.04
C LYS A 194 6.48 -10.38 13.10
N GLU A 195 6.20 -11.63 13.45
CA GLU A 195 7.19 -12.71 13.51
C GLU A 195 7.84 -12.95 12.15
N MET A 196 7.07 -12.98 11.06
CA MET A 196 7.61 -13.09 9.70
C MET A 196 8.52 -11.92 9.33
N ILE A 197 8.09 -10.69 9.63
CA ILE A 197 8.89 -9.49 9.35
C ILE A 197 10.15 -9.48 10.22
N ASP A 198 10.06 -9.84 11.50
CA ASP A 198 11.20 -9.92 12.41
C ASP A 198 12.18 -11.03 11.99
N ALA A 199 11.68 -12.18 11.53
CA ALA A 199 12.51 -13.23 10.94
C ALA A 199 13.24 -12.75 9.68
N LYS A 200 12.55 -12.01 8.79
CA LYS A 200 13.20 -11.39 7.62
C LYS A 200 14.25 -10.36 8.01
N ARG A 201 13.99 -9.56 9.04
CA ARG A 201 14.97 -8.61 9.57
C ARG A 201 16.23 -9.31 10.08
N LEU A 202 16.06 -10.48 10.71
CA LEU A 202 17.18 -11.30 11.20
C LEU A 202 17.91 -12.01 10.05
N SER A 203 17.19 -12.52 9.04
CA SER A 203 17.76 -13.29 7.93
C SER A 203 18.45 -12.43 6.88
N VAL A 204 17.90 -11.25 6.59
CA VAL A 204 18.50 -10.27 5.67
C VAL A 204 19.69 -9.60 6.33
N GLY A 205 19.84 -9.68 7.66
CA GLY A 205 20.87 -8.95 8.38
C GLY A 205 20.90 -7.47 7.98
N HIS A 206 21.97 -6.78 8.31
CA HIS A 206 22.31 -5.57 7.57
C HIS A 206 23.03 -5.98 6.29
N ASP A 207 22.43 -6.84 5.44
CA ASP A 207 23.05 -7.24 4.18
C ASP A 207 22.92 -6.11 3.16
N CYS A 208 23.70 -5.08 3.43
CA CYS A 208 23.96 -3.96 2.55
C CYS A 208 24.99 -4.36 1.47
N SER A 209 25.32 -5.65 1.27
CA SER A 209 26.30 -6.09 0.25
C SER A 209 25.86 -5.75 -1.18
N ILE A 210 24.54 -5.71 -1.41
CA ILE A 210 23.93 -5.29 -2.67
C ILE A 210 23.93 -3.77 -2.87
N LEU A 211 24.35 -3.00 -1.86
CA LEU A 211 24.36 -1.54 -1.87
C LEU A 211 25.75 -1.02 -2.27
N THR A 212 25.83 0.12 -2.96
CA THR A 212 27.10 0.81 -3.18
C THR A 212 27.69 1.28 -1.84
N ASP A 213 28.98 1.61 -1.76
CA ASP A 213 29.59 2.02 -0.49
C ASP A 213 28.95 3.31 0.09
N GLU A 214 28.45 4.20 -0.76
CA GLU A 214 27.62 5.36 -0.38
C GLU A 214 26.23 4.97 0.15
N GLU A 215 25.58 3.96 -0.45
CA GLU A 215 24.31 3.41 0.01
C GLU A 215 24.47 2.62 1.33
N LYS A 216 25.63 1.97 1.55
CA LYS A 216 25.99 1.26 2.78
C LYS A 216 26.18 2.21 3.97
N ASP A 217 26.76 3.38 3.78
CA ASP A 217 26.89 4.36 4.86
C ASP A 217 25.52 4.86 5.33
N ASN A 218 24.55 4.97 4.41
CA ASN A 218 23.15 5.26 4.76
C ASN A 218 22.40 4.07 5.40
N CYS A 219 22.89 2.83 5.20
CA CYS A 219 22.37 1.59 5.77
C CYS A 219 22.87 1.37 7.21
N LYS A 220 24.11 1.81 7.52
CA LYS A 220 24.72 1.77 8.86
C LYS A 220 23.95 2.61 9.88
N TYR A 221 23.43 3.75 9.45
CA TYR A 221 22.52 4.55 10.26
C TYR A 221 21.10 4.00 10.12
N GLY A 222 20.87 2.84 10.74
CA GLY A 222 19.58 2.59 11.38
C GLY A 222 19.34 3.72 12.37
N TYR A 223 18.87 4.88 11.90
CA TYR A 223 18.39 5.96 12.74
C TYR A 223 17.23 5.36 13.53
N TRP A 224 17.57 4.85 14.70
CA TRP A 224 16.68 4.72 15.82
C TRP A 224 15.91 6.03 15.93
N ILE A 225 14.66 5.87 16.34
CA ILE A 225 13.64 6.90 16.51
C ILE A 225 14.10 7.87 17.61
N HIS A 226 15.12 8.68 17.35
CA HIS A 226 15.56 9.84 18.12
C HIS A 226 16.26 10.75 17.09
N ASP A 227 15.88 12.03 17.03
CA ASP A 227 16.36 13.04 16.08
C ASP A 227 15.71 13.14 14.68
N TYR A 228 14.41 12.83 14.57
CA TYR A 228 13.57 13.76 13.80
C TYR A 228 13.36 15.01 14.67
N GLN A 229 14.31 15.94 14.64
CA GLN A 229 13.96 17.34 14.83
C GLN A 229 13.08 17.72 13.64
N HIS A 230 11.77 17.51 13.77
CA HIS A 230 10.84 18.27 12.98
C HIS A 230 11.18 19.76 13.20
N PRO A 231 11.27 20.61 12.17
CA PRO A 231 11.04 22.03 12.42
C PRO A 231 9.72 22.11 13.19
N PRO A 232 9.62 22.89 14.28
CA PRO A 232 8.44 22.90 15.11
C PRO A 232 7.24 23.05 14.20
N ARG A 233 6.39 22.01 14.12
CA ARG A 233 5.10 22.17 13.48
C ARG A 233 4.50 23.32 14.25
N GLN A 234 4.18 24.42 13.57
CA GLN A 234 3.34 25.42 14.19
C GLN A 234 2.12 24.64 14.68
N HIS A 235 1.98 24.55 16.00
CA HIS A 235 0.83 23.92 16.62
C HIS A 235 -0.35 24.78 16.18
N GLY A 236 -0.98 24.39 15.07
CA GLY A 236 -2.35 24.73 14.80
C GLY A 236 -3.12 24.35 16.05
N THR A 237 -3.87 25.30 16.56
CA THR A 237 -4.70 25.18 17.77
C THR A 237 -5.33 23.80 17.82
N HIS A 238 -4.96 23.04 18.86
CA HIS A 238 -5.63 21.78 19.17
C HIS A 238 -7.10 22.07 19.40
N LEU A 239 -7.97 21.72 18.45
CA LEU A 239 -9.40 21.66 18.69
C LEU A 239 -9.63 20.71 19.86
N LYS A 240 -10.16 21.24 20.97
CA LYS A 240 -10.50 20.42 22.12
C LYS A 240 -11.66 19.51 21.71
N ILE A 241 -11.62 18.23 22.07
CA ILE A 241 -12.70 17.27 21.76
C ILE A 241 -14.08 17.81 22.19
N ASN A 242 -14.14 18.58 23.28
CA ASN A 242 -15.36 19.21 23.79
C ASN A 242 -15.93 20.31 22.88
N GLU A 243 -15.17 20.81 21.91
CA GLU A 243 -15.63 21.81 20.92
C GLU A 243 -16.20 21.14 19.66
N LEU A 244 -15.89 19.85 19.43
CA LEU A 244 -16.38 19.07 18.29
C LEU A 244 -17.74 18.41 18.57
N PHE A 245 -18.10 18.25 19.85
CA PHE A 245 -19.36 17.68 20.31
C PHE A 245 -19.88 18.47 21.52
N PRO A 246 -20.48 19.66 21.32
CA PRO A 246 -21.18 20.36 22.39
C PRO A 246 -22.38 19.52 22.83
N ASN A 247 -22.54 19.37 24.15
CA ASN A 247 -23.73 18.78 24.77
C ASN A 247 -25.02 19.52 24.37
#